data_AF-A0A7S1RBV2-F1
#
_entry.id   AF-A0A7S1RBV2-F1
#
_cell.length_a   1.000
_cell.length_b   1.000
_cell.length_c   1.000
_cell.angle_alpha   90.00
_cell.angle_beta   90.00
_cell.angle_gamma   90.00
#
_symmetry.space_group_name_H-M   'P 1'
#
loop_
_entity.id
_entity.type
_entity.pdbx_description
1 polymer ?
#
loop_
_entity_poly.entity_id
_entity_poly.type
_entity_poly.pdbx_seq_one_letter_code
_entity_poly.pdbx_strand_id
1 'polypeptide(L)'
;ASDAASMMEDDFEVLARFAPALVRDRLPRVKEALNDSDALRNPRRTLQEALDVVILILKDLVKKTPLLLVLQFEFGTSLFPKALQDKDIFWESVTQLYTGLRDSFKDPNALVMVILCQNSNDVNPAVRHADTNGTMLSLTGLTEENILEYMSNYLGVQDTMVPAPLRQFVFNVTSGNPYYTRETIDQLMEKHIQVNLGANNKVRNLECKEVDSINISSWHHTAMVSGTVCLLESLDPLPAVVLKMSTCFRGQFTLPDLAASISPRWAGATHFDFLRLFKAIQKLVEAGILDQPTEAEAEATRPGVNVKGGIFQMRNLLIRAVGTSMVLESQRKSVKRQALIDRVLCKELPGRMEVLASKRNATHIPWYYEQAFRRM
;
A
#
# COMPACT_ATOMS: atom_id res chain seq x y z
N ALA A 1 -24.86 -5.08 -12.17
CA ALA A 1 -25.08 -3.96 -11.23
C ALA A 1 -26.56 -3.59 -11.11
N SER A 2 -27.49 -4.57 -11.23
CA SER A 2 -28.94 -4.36 -11.12
C SER A 2 -29.59 -5.13 -9.96
N ASP A 3 -28.81 -5.89 -9.17
CA ASP A 3 -29.38 -6.84 -8.20
C ASP A 3 -29.47 -6.28 -6.77
N ALA A 4 -29.14 -5.00 -6.56
CA ALA A 4 -29.22 -4.36 -5.23
C ALA A 4 -30.59 -3.73 -4.93
N ALA A 5 -31.53 -3.72 -5.88
CA ALA A 5 -32.75 -2.92 -5.78
C ALA A 5 -34.05 -3.70 -5.51
N SER A 6 -34.01 -5.03 -5.41
CA SER A 6 -35.17 -5.80 -4.93
C SER A 6 -34.94 -6.27 -3.50
N MET A 7 -35.01 -5.37 -2.52
CA MET A 7 -35.46 -5.83 -1.20
C MET A 7 -36.85 -6.44 -1.42
N MET A 8 -37.00 -7.73 -1.13
CA MET A 8 -38.31 -8.38 -1.20
C MET A 8 -39.27 -7.59 -0.29
N GLU A 9 -40.49 -7.32 -0.75
CA GLU A 9 -41.48 -6.53 0.02
C GLU A 9 -41.66 -7.04 1.46
N ASP A 10 -41.37 -8.32 1.69
CA ASP A 10 -41.30 -8.99 2.99
C ASP A 10 -40.36 -8.33 4.00
N ASP A 11 -39.16 -7.87 3.62
CA ASP A 11 -38.18 -7.36 4.58
C ASP A 11 -38.64 -6.05 5.23
N PHE A 12 -39.35 -5.23 4.45
CA PHE A 12 -39.90 -3.96 4.94
C PHE A 12 -41.11 -4.17 5.83
N GLU A 13 -41.94 -5.18 5.53
CA GLU A 13 -43.04 -5.59 6.42
C GLU A 13 -42.52 -6.19 7.73
N VAL A 14 -41.46 -7.00 7.66
CA VAL A 14 -40.76 -7.54 8.83
C VAL A 14 -40.21 -6.39 9.68
N LEU A 15 -39.49 -5.44 9.07
CA LEU A 15 -39.02 -4.23 9.75
C LEU A 15 -40.16 -3.43 10.39
N ALA A 16 -41.29 -3.24 9.69
CA ALA A 16 -42.45 -2.52 10.24
C ALA A 16 -43.09 -3.23 11.45
N ARG A 17 -43.06 -4.57 11.48
CA ARG A 17 -43.54 -5.37 12.62
C ARG A 17 -42.64 -5.23 13.85
N PHE A 18 -41.32 -5.26 13.65
CA PHE A 18 -40.33 -5.20 14.74
C PHE A 18 -39.93 -3.78 15.13
N ALA A 19 -40.19 -2.78 14.29
CA ALA A 19 -39.84 -1.40 14.55
C ALA A 19 -40.69 -0.81 15.69
N PRO A 20 -40.08 -0.06 16.61
CA PRO A 20 -40.79 0.70 17.64
C PRO A 20 -41.82 1.64 17.02
N ALA A 21 -42.90 1.96 17.74
CA ALA A 21 -43.96 2.85 17.25
C ALA A 21 -43.44 4.20 16.72
N LEU A 22 -42.38 4.74 17.34
CA LEU A 22 -41.68 5.96 16.93
C LEU A 22 -41.01 5.90 15.55
N VAL A 23 -40.76 4.69 15.04
CA VAL A 23 -40.02 4.43 13.80
C VAL A 23 -40.96 4.10 12.64
N ARG A 24 -42.19 3.63 12.92
CA ARG A 24 -43.18 3.28 11.90
C ARG A 24 -43.54 4.44 10.98
N ASP A 25 -43.52 5.67 11.48
CA ASP A 25 -43.82 6.85 10.67
C ASP A 25 -42.67 7.25 9.72
N ARG A 26 -41.44 6.80 10.03
CA ARG A 26 -40.23 7.11 9.24
C ARG A 26 -39.90 6.02 8.21
N LEU A 27 -40.31 4.78 8.46
CA LEU A 27 -40.11 3.64 7.55
C LEU A 27 -40.65 3.89 6.13
N PRO A 28 -41.88 4.43 5.92
CA PRO A 28 -42.38 4.73 4.59
C PRO A 28 -41.51 5.73 3.83
N ARG A 29 -40.94 6.73 4.53
CA ARG A 29 -40.04 7.73 3.92
C ARG A 29 -38.72 7.10 3.47
N VAL A 30 -38.18 6.16 4.25
CA VAL A 30 -37.00 5.39 3.85
C VAL A 30 -37.32 4.49 2.67
N LYS A 31 -38.49 3.84 2.64
CA LYS A 31 -38.95 3.02 1.50
C LYS A 31 -39.07 3.87 0.23
N GLU A 32 -39.67 5.05 0.35
CA GLU A 32 -39.84 6.01 -0.74
C GLU A 32 -38.47 6.53 -1.20
N ALA A 33 -37.58 6.89 -0.28
CA ALA A 33 -36.22 7.34 -0.58
C ALA A 33 -35.30 6.23 -1.12
N LEU A 34 -35.62 4.95 -0.97
CA LEU A 34 -34.89 3.85 -1.59
C LEU A 34 -35.43 3.50 -2.98
N ASN A 35 -36.74 3.69 -3.20
CA ASN A 35 -37.42 3.40 -4.47
C ASN A 35 -37.40 4.58 -5.44
N ASP A 36 -37.22 5.81 -4.96
CA ASP A 36 -37.18 7.00 -5.79
C ASP A 36 -35.85 7.08 -6.56
N SER A 37 -35.95 7.08 -7.89
CA SER A 37 -34.79 7.25 -8.78
C SER A 37 -34.04 8.57 -8.56
N ASP A 38 -34.68 9.58 -7.95
CA ASP A 38 -34.04 10.84 -7.54
C ASP A 38 -33.20 10.72 -6.26
N ALA A 39 -33.31 9.64 -5.48
CA ALA A 39 -32.47 9.40 -4.31
C ALA A 39 -30.98 9.21 -4.67
N LEU A 40 -30.70 8.79 -5.92
CA LEU A 40 -29.35 8.80 -6.50
C LEU A 40 -28.73 10.21 -6.56
N ARG A 41 -29.54 11.27 -6.54
CA ARG A 41 -29.05 12.66 -6.58
C ARG A 41 -28.56 13.16 -5.21
N ASN A 42 -29.03 12.59 -4.10
CA ASN A 42 -28.65 13.01 -2.74
C ASN A 42 -28.44 11.82 -1.78
N PRO A 43 -27.39 10.99 -2.02
CA PRO A 43 -27.14 9.77 -1.25
C PRO A 43 -26.94 10.02 0.26
N ARG A 44 -26.44 11.21 0.64
CA ARG A 44 -26.24 11.59 2.05
C ARG A 44 -27.54 11.71 2.83
N ARG A 45 -28.61 12.21 2.20
CA ARG A 45 -29.90 12.38 2.88
C ARG A 45 -30.55 11.02 3.15
N THR A 46 -30.56 10.15 2.16
CA THR A 46 -31.08 8.78 2.30
C THR A 46 -30.31 8.01 3.37
N LEU A 47 -28.97 8.15 3.39
CA LEU A 47 -28.14 7.55 4.44
C LEU A 47 -28.48 8.07 5.84
N GLN A 48 -28.67 9.37 6.00
CA GLN A 48 -29.02 9.97 7.29
C GLN A 48 -30.38 9.47 7.80
N GLU A 49 -31.40 9.41 6.92
CA GLU A 49 -32.71 8.89 7.30
C GLU A 49 -32.66 7.39 7.65
N ALA A 50 -31.85 6.61 6.96
CA ALA A 50 -31.61 5.20 7.28
C ALA A 50 -30.89 5.03 8.63
N LEU A 51 -29.85 5.81 8.89
CA LEU A 51 -29.11 5.78 10.15
C LEU A 51 -29.99 6.16 11.34
N ASP A 52 -30.85 7.17 11.20
CA ASP A 52 -31.83 7.55 12.22
C ASP A 52 -32.75 6.38 12.61
N VAL A 53 -33.25 5.64 11.61
CA VAL A 53 -34.08 4.43 11.82
C VAL A 53 -33.27 3.35 12.55
N VAL A 54 -32.04 3.08 12.10
CA VAL A 54 -31.16 2.09 12.74
C VAL A 54 -30.87 2.46 14.19
N ILE A 55 -30.56 3.73 14.49
CA ILE A 55 -30.30 4.20 15.86
C ILE A 55 -31.52 3.96 16.75
N LEU A 56 -32.73 4.28 16.28
CA LEU A 56 -33.94 4.08 17.08
C LEU A 56 -34.24 2.60 17.35
N ILE A 57 -34.00 1.73 16.37
CA ILE A 57 -34.13 0.28 16.52
C ILE A 57 -33.11 -0.23 17.54
N LEU A 58 -31.85 0.16 17.39
CA LEU A 58 -30.77 -0.23 18.31
C LEU A 58 -31.07 0.24 19.74
N LYS A 59 -31.58 1.46 19.95
CA LYS A 59 -31.99 1.94 21.28
C LYS A 59 -33.06 1.08 21.94
N ASP A 60 -34.02 0.58 21.18
CA ASP A 60 -35.05 -0.31 21.73
C ASP A 60 -34.52 -1.72 21.99
N LEU A 61 -33.65 -2.21 21.10
CA LEU A 61 -33.01 -3.52 21.24
C LEU A 61 -32.05 -3.58 22.43
N VAL A 62 -31.25 -2.53 22.68
CA VAL A 62 -30.35 -2.46 23.84
C VAL A 62 -31.12 -2.64 25.15
N LYS A 63 -32.35 -2.12 25.26
CA LYS A 63 -33.17 -2.28 26.47
C LYS A 63 -33.58 -3.73 26.74
N LYS A 64 -33.61 -4.57 25.71
CA LYS A 64 -34.07 -5.97 25.79
C LYS A 64 -32.91 -6.96 25.88
N THR A 65 -31.81 -6.68 25.19
CA THR A 65 -30.69 -7.62 25.03
C THR A 65 -29.35 -6.90 24.91
N PRO A 66 -28.25 -7.50 25.38
CA PRO A 66 -26.91 -6.99 25.08
C PRO A 66 -26.63 -7.07 23.57
N LEU A 67 -25.95 -6.07 23.03
CA LEU A 67 -25.69 -5.95 21.59
C LEU A 67 -24.20 -5.74 21.28
N LEU A 68 -23.75 -6.39 20.21
CA LEU A 68 -22.45 -6.17 19.59
C LEU A 68 -22.65 -5.61 18.18
N LEU A 69 -22.26 -4.36 17.97
CA LEU A 69 -22.29 -3.70 16.67
C LEU A 69 -20.89 -3.74 16.05
N VAL A 70 -20.76 -4.39 14.89
CA VAL A 70 -19.50 -4.44 14.14
C VAL A 70 -19.62 -3.55 12.90
N LEU A 71 -18.75 -2.56 12.81
CA LEU A 71 -18.64 -1.65 11.67
C LEU A 71 -17.29 -1.88 11.02
N GLN A 72 -17.30 -2.42 9.80
CA GLN A 72 -16.08 -2.73 9.06
C GLN A 72 -15.99 -1.85 7.82
N PHE A 73 -14.85 -1.18 7.66
CA PHE A 73 -14.51 -0.48 6.42
C PHE A 73 -13.34 -1.20 5.76
N GLU A 74 -13.65 -1.94 4.69
CA GLU A 74 -12.63 -2.58 3.85
C GLU A 74 -12.19 -1.60 2.75
N PHE A 75 -10.90 -1.31 2.70
CA PHE A 75 -10.33 -0.62 1.56
C PHE A 75 -10.20 -1.61 0.40
N GLY A 76 -10.94 -1.38 -0.69
CA GLY A 76 -10.64 -2.02 -1.96
C GLY A 76 -9.26 -1.58 -2.48
N THR A 77 -8.63 -2.40 -3.33
CA THR A 77 -7.36 -2.08 -4.03
C THR A 77 -7.48 -0.89 -5.00
N SER A 78 -8.68 -0.36 -5.17
CA SER A 78 -8.97 0.75 -6.07
C SER A 78 -8.66 2.09 -5.40
N LEU A 79 -7.56 2.73 -5.82
CA LEU A 79 -7.15 4.09 -5.42
C LEU A 79 -8.06 5.19 -6.01
N PHE A 80 -9.31 4.88 -6.37
CA PHE A 80 -10.19 5.83 -7.02
C PHE A 80 -10.64 6.92 -6.04
N PRO A 81 -10.85 8.16 -6.52
CA PRO A 81 -11.35 9.28 -5.70
C PRO A 81 -12.65 8.97 -4.94
N LYS A 82 -13.45 8.02 -5.45
CA LYS A 82 -14.68 7.56 -4.78
C LYS A 82 -14.40 6.89 -3.44
N ALA A 83 -13.32 6.11 -3.31
CA ALA A 83 -12.97 5.44 -2.07
C ALA A 83 -12.64 6.43 -0.93
N LEU A 84 -12.11 7.60 -1.26
CA LEU A 84 -11.89 8.68 -0.27
C LEU A 84 -13.21 9.27 0.20
N GLN A 85 -14.17 9.48 -0.72
CA GLN A 85 -15.52 9.94 -0.36
C GLN A 85 -16.26 8.91 0.47
N ASP A 86 -16.12 7.63 0.15
CA ASP A 86 -16.73 6.52 0.89
C ASP A 86 -16.16 6.42 2.32
N LYS A 87 -14.85 6.71 2.49
CA LYS A 87 -14.22 6.81 3.82
C LYS A 87 -14.84 7.93 4.66
N ASP A 88 -15.07 9.10 4.06
CA ASP A 88 -15.70 10.22 4.77
C ASP A 88 -17.13 9.87 5.19
N ILE A 89 -17.89 9.25 4.28
CA ILE A 89 -19.26 8.77 4.53
C ILE A 89 -19.29 7.71 5.64
N PHE A 90 -18.33 6.78 5.64
CA PHE A 90 -18.20 5.78 6.70
C PHE A 90 -17.98 6.43 8.07
N TRP A 91 -17.03 7.37 8.17
CA TRP A 91 -16.76 8.05 9.44
C TRP A 91 -17.91 8.95 9.90
N GLU A 92 -18.62 9.59 8.98
CA GLU A 92 -19.86 10.31 9.28
C GLU A 92 -20.91 9.38 9.88
N SER A 93 -21.09 8.19 9.29
CA SER A 93 -22.02 7.15 9.78
C SER A 93 -21.64 6.67 11.17
N VAL A 94 -20.35 6.40 11.42
CA VAL A 94 -19.81 6.04 12.74
C VAL A 94 -20.09 7.14 13.76
N THR A 95 -19.91 8.41 13.40
CA THR A 95 -20.20 9.54 14.30
C THR A 95 -21.69 9.62 14.63
N GLN A 96 -22.57 9.47 13.65
CA GLN A 96 -24.02 9.49 13.88
C GLN A 96 -24.47 8.32 14.77
N LEU A 97 -23.97 7.11 14.51
CA LEU A 97 -24.26 5.93 15.36
C LEU A 97 -23.75 6.14 16.79
N TYR A 98 -22.52 6.59 16.95
CA TYR A 98 -21.92 6.82 18.27
C TYR A 98 -22.67 7.90 19.06
N THR A 99 -22.97 9.05 18.43
CA THR A 99 -23.69 10.15 19.08
C THR A 99 -25.13 9.76 19.39
N GLY A 100 -25.80 9.07 18.47
CA GLY A 100 -27.14 8.55 18.65
C GLY A 100 -27.25 7.56 19.80
N LEU A 101 -26.29 6.64 19.93
CA LEU A 101 -26.28 5.58 20.94
C LEU A 101 -25.62 5.97 22.26
N ARG A 102 -25.10 7.20 22.38
CA ARG A 102 -24.32 7.64 23.54
C ARG A 102 -25.06 7.48 24.87
N ASP A 103 -26.35 7.79 24.88
CA ASP A 103 -27.18 7.68 26.07
C ASP A 103 -27.44 6.22 26.48
N SER A 104 -27.46 5.31 25.50
CA SER A 104 -27.70 3.88 25.70
C SER A 104 -26.48 3.14 26.27
N PHE A 105 -25.29 3.74 26.32
CA PHE A 105 -24.16 3.16 27.04
C PHE A 105 -24.35 3.15 28.57
N LYS A 106 -25.36 3.86 29.09
CA LYS A 106 -25.72 3.87 30.51
C LYS A 106 -26.80 2.87 30.88
N ASP A 107 -27.41 2.22 29.88
CA ASP A 107 -28.43 1.21 30.11
C ASP A 107 -27.82 -0.04 30.77
N PRO A 108 -28.59 -0.83 31.53
CA PRO A 108 -28.09 -1.99 32.26
C PRO A 108 -27.55 -3.11 31.34
N ASN A 109 -27.93 -3.11 30.07
CA ASN A 109 -27.48 -4.08 29.09
C ASN A 109 -26.26 -3.55 28.33
N ALA A 110 -25.25 -4.39 28.13
CA ALA A 110 -24.02 -4.01 27.46
C ALA A 110 -24.25 -3.73 25.96
N LEU A 111 -23.83 -2.55 25.50
CA LEU A 111 -23.69 -2.21 24.09
C LEU A 111 -22.20 -2.06 23.77
N VAL A 112 -21.68 -2.92 22.89
CA VAL A 112 -20.30 -2.87 22.42
C VAL A 112 -20.28 -2.50 20.94
N MET A 113 -19.50 -1.50 20.57
CA MET A 113 -19.30 -1.10 19.17
C MET A 113 -17.84 -1.35 18.79
N VAL A 114 -17.63 -2.24 17.82
CA VAL A 114 -16.32 -2.60 17.27
C VAL A 114 -16.18 -1.96 15.90
N ILE A 115 -15.18 -1.10 15.74
CA ILE A 115 -14.87 -0.42 14.48
C ILE A 115 -13.59 -1.03 13.93
N LEU A 116 -13.71 -1.73 12.80
CA LEU A 116 -12.59 -2.34 12.09
C LEU A 116 -12.24 -1.46 10.89
N CYS A 117 -11.07 -0.82 10.93
CA CYS A 117 -10.60 0.04 9.86
C CYS A 117 -9.06 -0.01 9.75
N GLN A 118 -8.54 0.24 8.54
CA GLN A 118 -7.09 0.27 8.31
C GLN A 118 -6.45 1.53 8.92
N ASN A 119 -7.11 2.67 8.82
CA ASN A 119 -6.62 3.96 9.31
C ASN A 119 -7.69 4.61 10.19
N SER A 120 -7.40 4.80 11.47
CA SER A 120 -8.28 5.52 12.39
C SER A 120 -8.41 6.99 11.98
N ASN A 121 -9.59 7.57 12.25
CA ASN A 121 -9.78 9.02 12.16
C ASN A 121 -9.76 9.60 13.58
N ASP A 122 -8.63 10.17 13.98
CA ASP A 122 -8.40 10.69 15.34
C ASP A 122 -9.28 11.92 15.68
N VAL A 123 -9.93 12.50 14.67
CA VAL A 123 -10.92 13.56 14.84
C VAL A 123 -12.27 12.99 15.29
N ASN A 124 -12.56 11.72 14.98
CA ASN A 124 -13.85 11.11 15.24
C ASN A 124 -14.11 10.92 16.74
N PRO A 125 -15.29 11.31 17.27
CA PRO A 125 -15.60 11.17 18.69
C PRO A 125 -15.58 9.73 19.19
N ALA A 126 -15.94 8.75 18.34
CA ALA A 126 -15.91 7.33 18.72
C ALA A 126 -14.47 6.86 18.95
N VAL A 127 -13.53 7.28 18.09
CA VAL A 127 -12.11 6.95 18.20
C VAL A 127 -11.49 7.62 19.43
N ARG A 128 -11.76 8.92 19.65
CA ARG A 128 -11.29 9.63 20.85
C ARG A 128 -11.79 9.00 22.15
N HIS A 129 -13.04 8.54 22.15
CA HIS A 129 -13.60 7.83 23.29
C HIS A 129 -12.90 6.48 23.51
N ALA A 130 -12.60 5.74 22.45
CA ALA A 130 -11.86 4.48 22.55
C ALA A 130 -10.42 4.71 23.06
N ASP A 131 -9.77 5.76 22.58
CA ASP A 131 -8.43 6.16 23.02
C ASP A 131 -8.41 6.56 24.50
N THR A 132 -9.34 7.44 24.92
CA THR A 132 -9.46 7.90 26.32
C THR A 132 -9.72 6.75 27.30
N ASN A 133 -10.47 5.73 26.87
CA ASN A 133 -10.80 4.57 27.69
C ASN A 133 -9.82 3.39 27.54
N GLY A 134 -8.76 3.54 26.73
CA GLY A 134 -7.79 2.47 26.48
C GLY A 134 -8.38 1.24 25.76
N THR A 135 -9.47 1.40 25.01
CA THR A 135 -10.09 0.32 24.22
C THR A 135 -9.69 0.34 22.75
N MET A 136 -8.88 1.32 22.34
CA MET A 136 -8.30 1.37 20.99
C MET A 136 -7.19 0.32 20.86
N LEU A 137 -7.39 -0.65 19.97
CA LEU A 137 -6.41 -1.68 19.65
C LEU A 137 -5.77 -1.36 18.29
N SER A 138 -4.49 -1.01 18.31
CA SER A 138 -3.71 -0.88 17.07
C SER A 138 -3.11 -2.23 16.70
N LEU A 139 -3.61 -2.81 15.61
CA LEU A 139 -3.06 -4.04 15.06
C LEU A 139 -1.93 -3.69 14.09
N THR A 140 -0.75 -4.23 14.34
CA THR A 140 0.40 -4.15 13.44
C THR A 140 0.64 -5.51 12.80
N GLY A 141 1.39 -5.54 11.70
CA GLY A 141 1.84 -6.80 11.10
C GLY A 141 2.66 -7.63 12.09
N LEU A 142 2.68 -8.94 11.89
CA LEU A 142 3.50 -9.84 12.69
C LEU A 142 4.99 -9.45 12.59
N THR A 143 5.67 -9.39 13.74
CA THR A 143 7.12 -9.23 13.82
C THR A 143 7.83 -10.47 13.28
N GLU A 144 9.14 -10.37 12.98
CA GLU A 144 9.93 -11.52 12.53
C GLU A 144 9.89 -12.69 13.54
N GLU A 145 9.84 -12.38 14.84
CA GLU A 145 9.71 -13.36 15.93
C GLU A 145 8.33 -14.03 15.92
N ASN A 146 7.25 -13.26 15.79
CA ASN A 146 5.91 -13.83 15.73
C ASN A 146 5.67 -14.62 14.43
N ILE A 147 6.33 -14.26 13.33
CA ILE A 147 6.32 -15.06 12.11
C ILE A 147 7.04 -16.39 12.33
N LEU A 148 8.16 -16.41 13.06
CA LEU A 148 8.84 -17.67 13.38
C LEU A 148 7.92 -18.62 14.15
N GLU A 149 7.27 -18.13 15.20
CA GLU A 149 6.29 -18.90 15.98
C GLU A 149 5.10 -19.33 15.12
N TYR A 150 4.60 -18.44 14.25
CA TYR A 150 3.51 -18.78 13.33
C TYR A 150 3.93 -19.89 12.35
N MET A 151 5.13 -19.78 11.77
CA MET A 151 5.68 -20.76 10.84
C MET A 151 5.94 -22.10 11.50
N SER A 152 6.49 -22.10 12.71
CA SER A 152 6.81 -23.32 13.44
C SER A 152 5.53 -24.10 13.80
N ASN A 153 4.51 -23.39 14.29
CA ASN A 153 3.19 -23.94 14.54
C ASN A 153 2.50 -24.44 13.26
N TYR A 154 2.60 -23.69 12.16
CA TYR A 154 1.98 -24.08 10.88
C TYR A 154 2.63 -25.32 10.26
N LEU A 155 3.96 -25.41 10.33
CA LEU A 155 4.74 -26.53 9.80
C LEU A 155 4.82 -27.72 10.77
N GLY A 156 4.40 -27.56 12.03
CA GLY A 156 4.52 -28.57 13.08
C GLY A 156 5.98 -28.86 13.46
N VAL A 157 6.87 -27.87 13.36
CA VAL A 157 8.31 -27.98 13.67
C VAL A 157 8.67 -27.15 14.88
N GLN A 158 9.82 -27.42 15.50
CA GLN A 158 10.35 -26.53 16.54
C GLN A 158 10.97 -25.29 15.92
N ASP A 159 10.91 -24.14 16.61
CA ASP A 159 11.42 -22.85 16.15
C ASP A 159 12.90 -22.90 15.72
N THR A 160 13.70 -23.71 16.40
CA THR A 160 15.14 -23.89 16.12
C THR A 160 15.42 -24.58 14.79
N MET A 161 14.44 -25.27 14.21
CA MET A 161 14.58 -26.00 12.96
C MET A 161 14.30 -25.14 11.73
N VAL A 162 13.71 -23.95 11.89
CA VAL A 162 13.40 -23.06 10.77
C VAL A 162 14.65 -22.26 10.40
N PRO A 163 15.20 -22.39 9.18
CA PRO A 163 16.39 -21.65 8.77
C PRO A 163 16.14 -20.13 8.77
N ALA A 164 17.10 -19.36 9.30
CA ALA A 164 17.02 -17.89 9.33
C ALA A 164 16.80 -17.25 7.94
N PRO A 165 17.43 -17.72 6.84
CA PRO A 165 17.16 -17.18 5.50
C PRO A 165 15.71 -17.36 5.05
N LEU A 166 15.08 -18.47 5.41
CA LEU A 166 13.68 -18.75 5.09
C LEU A 166 12.74 -17.82 5.86
N ARG A 167 13.01 -17.62 7.15
CA ARG A 167 12.27 -16.69 8.01
C ARG A 167 12.33 -15.27 7.47
N GLN A 168 13.53 -14.79 7.14
CA GLN A 168 13.74 -13.45 6.58
C GLN A 168 13.04 -13.29 5.23
N PHE A 169 13.07 -14.32 4.39
CA PHE A 169 12.37 -14.30 3.11
C PHE A 169 10.86 -14.19 3.29
N VAL A 170 10.26 -15.05 4.13
CA VAL A 170 8.80 -15.01 4.39
C VAL A 170 8.42 -13.64 4.97
N PHE A 171 9.16 -13.12 5.95
CA PHE A 171 8.91 -11.79 6.51
C PHE A 171 8.97 -10.68 5.45
N ASN A 172 10.00 -10.68 4.60
CA ASN A 172 10.18 -9.67 3.56
C ASN A 172 9.13 -9.73 2.44
N VAL A 173 8.60 -10.93 2.13
CA VAL A 173 7.54 -11.13 1.14
C VAL A 173 6.18 -10.69 1.70
N THR A 174 5.88 -11.07 2.94
CA THR A 174 4.52 -10.94 3.49
C THR A 174 4.31 -9.63 4.25
N SER A 175 5.40 -8.96 4.63
CA SER A 175 5.39 -7.75 5.46
C SER A 175 4.61 -7.93 6.76
N GLY A 176 4.61 -9.15 7.32
CA GLY A 176 3.89 -9.47 8.55
C GLY A 176 2.39 -9.76 8.40
N ASN A 177 1.84 -9.82 7.19
CA ASN A 177 0.45 -10.21 7.00
C ASN A 177 0.27 -11.73 7.22
N PRO A 178 -0.49 -12.19 8.23
CA PRO A 178 -0.66 -13.62 8.52
C PRO A 178 -1.26 -14.42 7.36
N TYR A 179 -2.18 -13.82 6.60
CA TYR A 179 -2.81 -14.47 5.46
C TYR A 179 -1.81 -14.73 4.33
N TYR A 180 -0.97 -13.73 4.02
CA TYR A 180 0.10 -13.88 3.04
C TYR A 180 1.19 -14.83 3.53
N THR A 181 1.48 -14.84 4.84
CA THR A 181 2.41 -15.78 5.45
C THR A 181 1.96 -17.22 5.24
N ARG A 182 0.69 -17.53 5.52
CA ARG A 182 0.14 -18.86 5.26
C ARG A 182 0.27 -19.26 3.80
N GLU A 183 -0.17 -18.39 2.90
CA GLU A 183 -0.12 -18.66 1.46
C GLU A 183 1.32 -18.83 0.94
N THR A 184 2.27 -18.05 1.46
CA THR A 184 3.69 -18.17 1.13
C THR A 184 4.23 -19.52 1.61
N ILE A 185 3.90 -19.95 2.83
CA ILE A 185 4.34 -21.26 3.35
C ILE A 185 3.76 -22.39 2.50
N ASP A 186 2.48 -22.32 2.15
CA ASP A 186 1.81 -23.31 1.28
C ASP A 186 2.54 -23.44 -0.07
N GLN A 187 2.85 -22.32 -0.73
CA GLN A 187 3.59 -22.34 -2.00
C GLN A 187 5.03 -22.84 -1.85
N LEU A 188 5.67 -22.57 -0.71
CA LEU A 188 7.01 -23.06 -0.44
C LEU A 188 7.01 -24.58 -0.17
N MET A 189 6.00 -25.11 0.52
CA MET A 189 5.85 -26.55 0.77
C MET A 189 5.67 -27.37 -0.51
N GLU A 190 5.04 -26.81 -1.55
CA GLU A 190 4.84 -27.54 -2.81
C GLU A 190 6.15 -27.90 -3.53
N LYS A 191 7.17 -27.03 -3.49
CA LYS A 191 8.36 -27.16 -4.36
C LYS A 191 9.71 -26.93 -3.70
N HIS A 192 9.75 -26.19 -2.59
CA HIS A 192 10.97 -25.59 -2.04
C HIS A 192 11.30 -26.05 -0.61
N ILE A 193 10.31 -26.45 0.18
CA ILE A 193 10.47 -26.97 1.53
C ILE A 193 10.11 -28.45 1.53
N GLN A 194 10.98 -29.28 2.11
CA GLN A 194 10.68 -30.67 2.42
C GLN A 194 10.82 -30.88 3.92
N VAL A 195 9.71 -31.28 4.55
CA VAL A 195 9.67 -31.62 5.98
C VAL A 195 9.94 -33.12 6.09
N ASN A 196 11.15 -33.48 6.52
CA ASN A 196 11.56 -34.86 6.66
C ASN A 196 11.03 -35.43 7.99
N LEU A 197 9.99 -36.26 7.90
CA LEU A 197 9.38 -36.96 9.04
C LEU A 197 10.22 -38.20 9.41
N GLY A 198 10.57 -38.33 10.68
CA GLY A 198 11.19 -39.54 11.22
C GLY A 198 10.19 -40.67 11.48
N ALA A 199 10.70 -41.84 11.88
CA ALA A 199 9.93 -43.07 12.09
C ALA A 199 8.75 -42.99 13.10
N ASN A 200 8.63 -41.90 13.85
CA ASN A 200 7.57 -41.68 14.86
C ASN A 200 6.64 -40.50 14.51
N ASN A 201 6.54 -40.11 13.23
CA ASN A 201 5.90 -38.84 12.80
C ASN A 201 6.48 -37.58 13.47
N LYS A 202 7.65 -37.68 14.10
CA LYS A 202 8.39 -36.53 14.63
C LYS A 202 9.23 -35.94 13.52
N VAL A 203 9.11 -34.63 13.31
CA VAL A 203 9.92 -33.91 12.32
C VAL A 203 11.40 -34.01 12.74
N ARG A 204 12.24 -34.48 11.82
CA ARG A 204 13.69 -34.62 12.03
C ARG A 204 14.47 -33.46 11.44
N ASN A 205 14.09 -33.01 10.25
CA ASN A 205 14.79 -31.94 9.56
C ASN A 205 13.85 -31.19 8.62
N LEU A 206 14.13 -29.90 8.42
CA LEU A 206 13.48 -29.08 7.40
C LEU A 206 14.54 -28.74 6.36
N GLU A 207 14.41 -29.32 5.18
CA GLU A 207 15.29 -29.01 4.05
C GLU A 207 14.64 -27.91 3.21
N CYS A 208 15.37 -26.81 3.03
CA CYS A 208 14.96 -25.68 2.21
C CYS A 208 15.91 -25.58 1.02
N LYS A 209 15.36 -25.60 -0.20
CA LYS A 209 16.11 -25.27 -1.41
C LYS A 209 16.50 -23.79 -1.41
N GLU A 210 17.52 -23.43 -2.18
CA GLU A 210 18.03 -22.06 -2.26
C GLU A 210 16.92 -21.02 -2.45
N VAL A 211 16.73 -20.19 -1.42
CA VAL A 211 15.67 -19.18 -1.31
C VAL A 211 15.78 -18.11 -2.41
N ASP A 212 17.00 -17.82 -2.85
CA ASP A 212 17.27 -16.82 -3.90
C ASP A 212 16.79 -17.23 -5.29
N SER A 213 16.57 -18.53 -5.51
CA SER A 213 16.09 -19.06 -6.80
C SER A 213 14.56 -18.98 -6.95
N ILE A 214 13.85 -18.57 -5.89
CA ILE A 214 12.39 -18.64 -5.83
C ILE A 214 11.77 -17.50 -6.64
N ASN A 215 11.02 -17.87 -7.68
CA ASN A 215 10.29 -16.91 -8.50
C ASN A 215 8.88 -16.65 -7.96
N ILE A 216 8.76 -15.72 -7.01
CA ILE A 216 7.47 -15.29 -6.41
C ILE A 216 6.45 -14.87 -7.49
N SER A 217 6.92 -14.26 -8.59
CA SER A 217 6.03 -13.79 -9.66
C SER A 217 5.31 -14.91 -10.41
N SER A 218 5.74 -16.16 -10.25
CA SER A 218 5.06 -17.32 -10.84
C SER A 218 3.81 -17.74 -10.08
N TRP A 219 3.62 -17.28 -8.84
CA TRP A 219 2.48 -17.62 -7.98
C TRP A 219 1.26 -16.77 -8.33
N HIS A 220 0.90 -16.63 -9.59
CA HIS A 220 -0.20 -15.76 -10.04
C HIS A 220 -1.59 -16.22 -9.54
N HIS A 221 -1.74 -17.49 -9.16
CA HIS A 221 -2.97 -18.03 -8.56
C HIS A 221 -3.16 -17.64 -7.09
N THR A 222 -2.15 -17.03 -6.49
CA THR A 222 -2.16 -16.61 -5.09
C THR A 222 -2.84 -15.25 -4.91
N ALA A 223 -3.60 -15.09 -3.83
CA ALA A 223 -4.26 -13.85 -3.46
C ALA A 223 -3.24 -12.73 -3.19
N MET A 224 -2.10 -13.04 -2.59
CA MET A 224 -0.98 -12.12 -2.37
C MET A 224 -0.45 -11.52 -3.69
N VAL A 225 -0.15 -12.37 -4.68
CA VAL A 225 0.37 -11.91 -5.98
C VAL A 225 -0.74 -11.24 -6.78
N SER A 226 -1.93 -11.84 -6.87
CA SER A 226 -3.07 -11.28 -7.59
C SER A 226 -3.49 -9.92 -7.03
N GLY A 227 -3.56 -9.78 -5.70
CA GLY A 227 -3.85 -8.52 -5.03
C GLY A 227 -2.79 -7.45 -5.31
N THR A 228 -1.51 -7.84 -5.35
CA THR A 228 -0.42 -6.94 -5.72
C THR A 228 -0.51 -6.52 -7.19
N VAL A 229 -0.79 -7.44 -8.11
CA VAL A 229 -1.00 -7.12 -9.53
C VAL A 229 -2.15 -6.13 -9.68
N CYS A 230 -3.28 -6.38 -9.02
CA CYS A 230 -4.44 -5.48 -9.04
C CYS A 230 -4.10 -4.09 -8.49
N LEU A 231 -3.34 -4.00 -7.38
CA LEU A 231 -2.84 -2.74 -6.84
C LEU A 231 -1.93 -2.01 -7.84
N LEU A 232 -1.03 -2.72 -8.51
CA LEU A 232 -0.12 -2.13 -9.49
C LEU A 232 -0.84 -1.65 -10.76
N GLU A 233 -1.90 -2.35 -11.17
CA GLU A 233 -2.73 -2.02 -12.32
C GLU A 233 -3.73 -0.89 -12.02
N SER A 234 -4.12 -0.69 -10.76
CA SER A 234 -5.01 0.41 -10.34
C SER A 234 -4.31 1.78 -10.25
N LEU A 235 -2.98 1.82 -10.36
CA LEU A 235 -2.20 3.06 -10.34
C LEU A 235 -2.43 3.91 -11.59
N ASP A 236 -2.40 5.23 -11.40
CA ASP A 236 -2.33 6.20 -12.50
C ASP A 236 -1.17 5.85 -13.47
N PRO A 237 -1.29 6.11 -14.78
CA PRO A 237 -0.29 5.70 -15.76
C PRO A 237 1.15 6.14 -15.45
N LEU A 238 1.33 7.36 -14.92
CA LEU A 238 2.66 7.89 -14.60
C LEU A 238 3.27 7.23 -13.34
N PRO A 239 2.58 7.18 -12.18
CA PRO A 239 3.00 6.34 -11.05
C PRO A 239 3.27 4.87 -11.41
N ALA A 240 2.45 4.25 -12.24
CA ALA A 240 2.66 2.87 -12.68
C ALA A 240 3.99 2.71 -13.46
N VAL A 241 4.31 3.64 -14.36
CA VAL A 241 5.60 3.67 -15.07
C VAL A 241 6.74 3.90 -14.09
N VAL A 242 6.62 4.88 -13.19
CA VAL A 242 7.64 5.18 -12.17
C VAL A 242 7.94 3.95 -11.30
N LEU A 243 6.90 3.23 -10.88
CA LEU A 243 7.03 1.99 -10.11
C LEU A 243 7.73 0.89 -10.91
N LYS A 244 7.32 0.66 -12.14
CA LYS A 244 7.96 -0.34 -13.03
C LYS A 244 9.43 -0.01 -13.27
N MET A 245 9.78 1.26 -13.46
CA MET A 245 11.17 1.66 -13.66
C MET A 245 11.98 1.59 -12.37
N SER A 246 11.37 1.83 -11.20
CA SER A 246 12.06 1.75 -9.92
C SER A 246 12.45 0.32 -9.53
N THR A 247 11.69 -0.71 -9.94
CA THR A 247 12.08 -2.12 -9.72
C THR A 247 13.38 -2.52 -10.43
N CYS A 248 13.80 -1.75 -11.44
CA CYS A 248 15.07 -1.98 -12.11
C CYS A 248 16.27 -1.76 -11.18
N PHE A 249 16.12 -0.96 -10.12
CA PHE A 249 17.17 -0.69 -9.14
C PHE A 249 17.10 -1.70 -8.00
N ARG A 250 18.24 -2.34 -7.68
CA ARG A 250 18.28 -3.33 -6.59
C ARG A 250 18.30 -2.71 -5.19
N GLY A 251 18.68 -1.44 -5.08
CA GLY A 251 18.75 -0.70 -3.84
C GLY A 251 18.24 0.71 -4.05
N GLN A 252 18.72 1.64 -3.22
CA GLN A 252 18.35 3.04 -3.27
C GLN A 252 18.55 3.65 -4.67
N PHE A 253 17.64 4.52 -5.08
CA PHE A 253 17.71 5.29 -6.32
C PHE A 253 17.28 6.73 -6.05
N THR A 254 17.59 7.61 -7.01
CA THR A 254 17.30 9.04 -6.91
C THR A 254 16.32 9.46 -8.00
N LEU A 255 15.67 10.62 -7.84
CA LEU A 255 14.81 11.17 -8.90
C LEU A 255 15.55 11.33 -10.25
N PRO A 256 16.80 11.83 -10.31
CA PRO A 256 17.58 11.85 -11.55
C PRO A 256 17.79 10.47 -12.19
N ASP A 257 17.99 9.41 -11.39
CA ASP A 257 18.16 8.05 -11.92
C ASP A 257 16.93 7.57 -12.70
N LEU A 258 15.74 7.88 -12.20
CA LEU A 258 14.48 7.58 -12.88
C LEU A 258 14.26 8.49 -14.08
N ALA A 259 14.47 9.80 -13.90
CA ALA A 259 14.25 10.80 -14.93
C ALA A 259 15.18 10.58 -16.14
N ALA A 260 16.41 10.11 -15.91
CA ALA A 260 17.33 9.74 -16.98
C ALA A 260 16.68 8.73 -17.94
N SER A 261 15.88 7.80 -17.44
CA SER A 261 15.23 6.76 -18.24
C SER A 261 13.86 7.16 -18.82
N ILE A 262 13.02 7.85 -18.04
CA ILE A 262 11.63 8.16 -18.42
C ILE A 262 11.57 9.44 -19.26
N SER A 263 12.38 10.44 -18.90
CA SER A 263 12.38 11.78 -19.49
C SER A 263 13.82 12.31 -19.60
N PRO A 264 14.67 11.70 -20.45
CA PRO A 264 16.05 12.14 -20.59
C PRO A 264 16.11 13.58 -21.11
N ARG A 265 17.04 14.37 -20.56
CA ARG A 265 17.32 15.74 -21.03
C ARG A 265 17.64 15.79 -22.53
N TRP A 266 18.21 14.70 -23.05
CA TRP A 266 18.57 14.52 -24.46
C TRP A 266 17.37 14.30 -25.38
N ALA A 267 16.20 13.93 -24.84
CA ALA A 267 14.96 13.77 -25.59
C ALA A 267 14.03 14.99 -25.47
N GLY A 268 14.54 16.14 -25.00
CA GLY A 268 13.76 17.37 -24.88
C GLY A 268 12.89 17.46 -23.62
N ALA A 269 13.19 16.66 -22.59
CA ALA A 269 12.46 16.74 -21.32
C ALA A 269 12.61 18.11 -20.66
N THR A 270 11.49 18.64 -20.15
CA THR A 270 11.43 19.94 -19.49
C THR A 270 11.52 19.81 -17.97
N HIS A 271 11.81 20.91 -17.26
CA HIS A 271 11.75 20.92 -15.79
C HIS A 271 10.36 20.55 -15.23
N PHE A 272 9.30 20.79 -16.02
CA PHE A 272 7.95 20.41 -15.63
C PHE A 272 7.77 18.89 -15.59
N ASP A 273 8.41 18.15 -16.49
CA ASP A 273 8.37 16.67 -16.49
C ASP A 273 9.04 16.09 -15.24
N PHE A 274 10.14 16.71 -14.78
CA PHE A 274 10.78 16.36 -13.51
C PHE A 274 9.86 16.59 -12.31
N LEU A 275 9.11 17.71 -12.29
CA LEU A 275 8.12 17.97 -11.24
C LEU A 275 6.97 16.96 -11.25
N ARG A 276 6.50 16.55 -12.44
CA ARG A 276 5.47 15.51 -12.58
C ARG A 276 5.97 14.17 -12.07
N LEU A 277 7.21 13.79 -12.39
CA LEU A 277 7.85 12.58 -11.88
C LEU A 277 8.00 12.64 -10.36
N PHE A 278 8.47 13.76 -9.81
CA PHE A 278 8.58 13.94 -8.37
C PHE A 278 7.22 13.79 -7.67
N LYS A 279 6.16 14.41 -8.20
CA LYS A 279 4.80 14.26 -7.67
C LYS A 279 4.30 12.82 -7.76
N ALA A 280 4.63 12.10 -8.83
CA ALA A 280 4.29 10.68 -8.97
C ALA A 280 5.03 9.81 -7.94
N ILE A 281 6.30 10.09 -7.66
CA ILE A 281 7.06 9.40 -6.60
C ILE A 281 6.44 9.71 -5.22
N GLN A 282 6.12 10.97 -4.92
CA GLN A 282 5.49 11.34 -3.64
C GLN A 282 4.17 10.59 -3.44
N LYS A 283 3.31 10.48 -4.47
CA LYS A 283 2.09 9.65 -4.40
C LYS A 283 2.39 8.18 -4.07
N LEU A 284 3.47 7.60 -4.63
CA LEU A 284 3.86 6.23 -4.32
C LEU A 284 4.43 6.07 -2.91
N VAL A 285 5.06 7.12 -2.37
CA VAL A 285 5.53 7.16 -0.98
C VAL A 285 4.35 7.29 -0.01
N GLU A 286 3.40 8.19 -0.30
CA GLU A 286 2.15 8.33 0.46
C GLU A 286 1.33 7.03 0.47
N ALA A 287 1.37 6.27 -0.63
CA ALA A 287 0.73 4.96 -0.73
C ALA A 287 1.49 3.84 0.01
N GLY A 288 2.65 4.12 0.61
CA GLY A 288 3.48 3.13 1.31
C GLY A 288 4.13 2.09 0.38
N ILE A 289 4.22 2.39 -0.93
CA ILE A 289 4.83 1.48 -1.92
C ILE A 289 6.34 1.75 -2.05
N LEU A 290 6.73 3.02 -1.96
CA LEU A 290 8.12 3.47 -1.91
C LEU A 290 8.42 4.07 -0.55
N ASP A 291 9.65 3.86 -0.07
CA ASP A 291 10.14 4.43 1.17
C ASP A 291 11.17 5.52 0.90
N GLN A 292 11.16 6.56 1.73
CA GLN A 292 12.26 7.51 1.84
C GLN A 292 13.16 7.06 3.00
N PRO A 293 14.37 6.54 2.74
CA PRO A 293 15.28 6.14 3.79
C PRO A 293 15.71 7.36 4.62
N THR A 294 15.92 7.15 5.91
CA THR A 294 16.44 8.17 6.83
C THR A 294 17.85 8.62 6.39
N GLU A 295 18.24 9.85 6.69
CA GLU A 295 19.56 10.41 6.32
C GLU A 295 20.74 9.49 6.73
N ALA A 296 20.65 8.84 7.89
CA ALA A 296 21.66 7.88 8.35
C ALA A 296 21.79 6.64 7.42
N GLU A 297 20.68 6.13 6.89
CA GLU A 297 20.66 4.99 5.96
C GLU A 297 21.13 5.39 4.55
N ALA A 298 20.84 6.63 4.17
CA ALA A 298 21.31 7.24 2.93
C ALA A 298 22.84 7.38 2.92
N GLU A 299 23.43 7.90 4.00
CA GLU A 299 24.87 8.08 4.13
C GLU A 299 25.63 6.75 4.19
N ALA A 300 25.11 5.76 4.93
CA ALA A 300 25.73 4.44 5.05
C ALA A 300 25.83 3.72 3.70
N THR A 301 24.87 3.94 2.80
CA THR A 301 24.81 3.26 1.51
C THR A 301 25.56 4.05 0.42
N ARG A 302 25.65 5.38 0.54
CA ARG A 302 26.25 6.27 -0.46
C ARG A 302 26.98 7.46 0.19
N PRO A 303 28.22 7.28 0.68
CA PRO A 303 28.99 8.38 1.24
C PRO A 303 29.28 9.45 0.17
N GLY A 304 28.94 10.70 0.47
CA GLY A 304 29.33 11.88 -0.33
C GLY A 304 28.40 12.27 -1.47
N VAL A 305 27.24 11.62 -1.64
CA VAL A 305 26.25 12.07 -2.64
C VAL A 305 25.28 13.06 -1.99
N ASN A 306 25.55 14.36 -2.17
CA ASN A 306 24.68 15.44 -1.70
C ASN A 306 23.44 15.54 -2.63
N VAL A 307 22.51 14.59 -2.52
CA VAL A 307 21.34 14.50 -3.40
C VAL A 307 20.27 15.49 -2.91
N LYS A 308 20.29 16.71 -3.44
CA LYS A 308 19.19 17.70 -3.26
C LYS A 308 17.82 17.26 -3.84
N GLY A 309 17.61 15.98 -4.11
CA GLY A 309 16.47 15.43 -4.85
C GLY A 309 15.79 14.21 -4.24
N GLY A 310 16.08 13.91 -2.97
CA GLY A 310 15.52 12.76 -2.25
C GLY A 310 16.12 11.42 -2.71
N ILE A 311 16.31 10.52 -1.76
CA ILE A 311 16.64 9.12 -2.02
C ILE A 311 15.37 8.32 -1.81
N PHE A 312 15.15 7.30 -2.63
CA PHE A 312 13.98 6.44 -2.58
C PHE A 312 14.42 4.98 -2.64
N GLN A 313 13.67 4.11 -1.99
CA GLN A 313 13.90 2.68 -1.98
C GLN A 313 12.58 1.92 -2.02
N MET A 314 12.58 0.74 -2.62
CA MET A 314 11.47 -0.20 -2.54
C MET A 314 11.87 -1.34 -1.60
N ARG A 315 11.33 -1.35 -0.38
CA ARG A 315 11.63 -2.41 0.61
C ARG A 315 10.76 -3.65 0.43
N ASN A 316 9.52 -3.48 -0.02
CA ASN A 316 8.59 -4.59 -0.21
C ASN A 316 9.06 -5.53 -1.35
N LEU A 317 9.48 -6.74 -0.99
CA LEU A 317 10.03 -7.72 -1.93
C LEU A 317 8.98 -8.24 -2.90
N LEU A 318 7.74 -8.42 -2.43
CA LEU A 318 6.61 -8.89 -3.24
C LEU A 318 6.29 -7.90 -4.35
N ILE A 319 6.08 -6.62 -4.02
CA ILE A 319 5.81 -5.56 -5.00
C ILE A 319 6.95 -5.49 -6.01
N ARG A 320 8.20 -5.60 -5.53
CA ARG A 320 9.36 -5.58 -6.40
C ARG A 320 9.41 -6.78 -7.33
N ALA A 321 9.14 -7.99 -6.86
CA ALA A 321 9.14 -9.21 -7.66
C ALA A 321 8.06 -9.17 -8.74
N VAL A 322 6.83 -8.77 -8.38
CA VAL A 322 5.70 -8.63 -9.30
C VAL A 322 5.95 -7.48 -10.29
N GLY A 323 6.34 -6.29 -9.82
CA GLY A 323 6.63 -5.16 -10.71
C GLY A 323 7.82 -5.44 -11.65
N THR A 324 8.79 -6.25 -11.20
CA THR A 324 9.89 -6.72 -12.05
C THR A 324 9.37 -7.60 -13.18
N SER A 325 8.50 -8.58 -12.91
CA SER A 325 7.96 -9.47 -13.96
C SER A 325 7.13 -8.72 -15.02
N MET A 326 6.59 -7.55 -14.68
CA MET A 326 5.88 -6.67 -15.62
C MET A 326 6.79 -5.86 -16.56
N VAL A 327 8.11 -5.92 -16.40
CA VAL A 327 9.10 -5.16 -17.21
C VAL A 327 10.02 -6.11 -17.96
N LEU A 328 10.15 -5.88 -19.27
CA LEU A 328 11.02 -6.67 -20.15
C LEU A 328 12.50 -6.50 -19.78
N GLU A 329 13.29 -7.56 -19.90
CA GLU A 329 14.72 -7.51 -19.54
C GLU A 329 15.51 -6.46 -20.35
N SER A 330 15.16 -6.27 -21.63
CA SER A 330 15.73 -5.24 -22.51
C SER A 330 15.49 -3.83 -21.96
N GLN A 331 14.27 -3.55 -21.47
CA GLN A 331 13.92 -2.29 -20.83
C GLN A 331 14.72 -2.09 -19.54
N ARG A 332 14.85 -3.13 -18.70
CA ARG A 332 15.66 -3.05 -17.46
C ARG A 332 17.11 -2.70 -17.72
N LYS A 333 17.73 -3.32 -18.74
CA LYS A 333 19.11 -3.02 -19.14
C LYS A 333 19.24 -1.58 -19.65
N SER A 334 18.26 -1.11 -20.42
CA SER A 334 18.21 0.27 -20.90
C SER A 334 18.15 1.29 -19.76
N VAL A 335 17.23 1.10 -18.81
CA VAL A 335 17.05 1.99 -17.64
C VAL A 335 18.33 2.10 -16.83
N LYS A 336 18.95 0.96 -16.48
CA LYS A 336 20.21 0.92 -15.73
C LYS A 336 21.34 1.63 -16.47
N ARG A 337 21.48 1.36 -17.77
CA ARG A 337 22.50 1.98 -18.61
C ARG A 337 22.33 3.50 -18.62
N GLN A 338 21.11 3.98 -18.82
CA GLN A 338 20.83 5.40 -18.90
C GLN A 338 21.09 6.13 -17.57
N ALA A 339 20.68 5.53 -16.44
CA ALA A 339 21.01 6.05 -15.11
C ALA A 339 22.52 6.09 -14.85
N LEU A 340 23.27 5.05 -15.25
CA LEU A 340 24.73 5.03 -15.11
C LEU A 340 25.41 6.11 -15.96
N ILE A 341 24.98 6.27 -17.21
CA ILE A 341 25.50 7.33 -18.10
C ILE A 341 25.25 8.69 -17.47
N ASP A 342 24.03 8.96 -17.02
CA ASP A 342 23.67 10.26 -16.45
C ASP A 342 24.47 10.56 -15.17
N ARG A 343 24.69 9.56 -14.31
CA ARG A 343 25.57 9.68 -13.13
C ARG A 343 27.02 10.04 -13.50
N VAL A 344 27.60 9.35 -14.48
CA VAL A 344 28.97 9.63 -14.94
C VAL A 344 29.05 11.02 -15.54
N LEU A 345 28.06 11.41 -16.35
CA LEU A 345 27.99 12.75 -16.92
C LEU A 345 27.87 13.81 -15.83
N CYS A 346 27.00 13.64 -14.84
CA CYS A 346 26.87 14.61 -13.75
C CYS A 346 28.17 14.78 -12.95
N LYS A 347 28.97 13.72 -12.81
CA LYS A 347 30.25 13.74 -12.08
C LYS A 347 31.40 14.34 -12.90
N GLU A 348 31.56 13.92 -14.15
CA GLU A 348 32.75 14.23 -14.95
C GLU A 348 32.56 15.40 -15.92
N LEU A 349 31.33 15.65 -16.38
CA LEU A 349 31.07 16.67 -17.40
C LEU A 349 31.40 18.09 -16.93
N PRO A 350 31.09 18.53 -15.70
CA PRO A 350 31.41 19.89 -15.25
C PRO A 350 32.91 20.20 -15.37
N GLY A 351 33.77 19.32 -14.87
CA GLY A 351 35.22 19.49 -14.97
C GLY A 351 35.73 19.47 -16.41
N ARG A 352 35.17 18.60 -17.27
CA ARG A 352 35.52 18.60 -18.70
C ARG A 352 35.09 19.88 -19.41
N MET A 353 33.93 20.43 -19.06
CA MET A 353 33.43 21.68 -19.62
C MET A 353 34.27 22.89 -19.18
N GLU A 354 34.78 22.91 -17.94
CA GLU A 354 35.71 23.94 -17.47
C GLU A 354 37.06 23.88 -18.21
N VAL A 355 37.57 22.68 -18.48
CA VAL A 355 38.79 22.50 -19.30
C VAL A 355 38.56 22.95 -20.75
N LEU A 356 37.38 22.67 -21.31
CA LEU A 356 37.04 23.14 -22.66
C LEU A 356 36.83 24.66 -22.70
N ALA A 357 36.19 25.24 -21.68
CA ALA A 357 36.00 26.68 -21.57
C ALA A 357 37.34 27.40 -21.44
N SER A 358 38.26 26.89 -20.60
CA SER A 358 39.61 27.44 -20.48
C SER A 358 40.42 27.32 -21.78
N LYS A 359 40.32 26.19 -22.50
CA LYS A 359 40.92 26.05 -23.85
C LYS A 359 40.33 27.01 -24.88
N ARG A 360 39.02 27.26 -24.83
CA ARG A 360 38.34 28.20 -25.73
C ARG A 360 38.68 29.66 -25.43
N ASN A 361 38.90 29.97 -24.15
CA ASN A 361 39.30 31.30 -23.69
C ASN A 361 40.79 31.57 -23.88
N ALA A 362 41.61 30.52 -24.05
CA ALA A 362 42.98 30.69 -24.52
C ALA A 362 42.93 31.29 -25.92
N THR A 363 43.60 32.42 -26.10
CA THR A 363 43.75 33.06 -27.41
C THR A 363 44.40 32.08 -28.36
N HIS A 364 43.63 31.59 -29.34
CA HIS A 364 44.13 30.72 -30.38
C HIS A 364 45.18 31.50 -31.19
N ILE A 365 46.46 31.25 -30.94
CA ILE A 365 47.55 31.75 -31.79
C ILE A 365 47.42 30.99 -33.11
N PRO A 366 47.09 31.67 -34.23
CA PRO A 366 46.99 31.00 -35.50
C PRO A 366 48.29 30.29 -35.85
N TRP A 367 48.20 29.05 -36.33
CA TRP A 367 49.33 28.15 -36.59
C TRP A 367 50.49 28.76 -37.38
N TYR A 368 50.21 29.74 -38.25
CA TYR A 368 51.24 30.45 -39.02
C TYR A 368 52.17 31.32 -38.14
N TYR A 369 51.67 31.87 -37.02
CA TYR A 369 52.53 32.57 -36.05
C TYR A 369 53.39 31.59 -35.25
N GLU A 370 52.88 30.41 -34.89
CA GLU A 370 53.69 29.37 -34.23
C GLU A 370 54.86 28.90 -35.12
N GLN A 371 54.65 28.74 -36.43
CA GLN A 371 55.73 28.40 -37.35
C GLN A 371 56.76 29.51 -37.51
N ALA A 372 56.33 30.78 -37.52
CA ALA A 372 57.24 31.92 -37.60
C ALA A 372 58.13 32.03 -36.35
N PHE A 373 57.56 31.83 -35.16
CA PHE A 373 58.30 31.83 -33.90
C PHE A 373 59.25 30.63 -33.72
N ARG A 374 59.03 29.50 -34.42
CA ARG A 374 59.94 28.34 -34.40
C ARG A 374 61.10 28.43 -35.40
N ARG A 375 61.02 29.32 -36.38
CA ARG A 375 62.04 29.51 -37.43
C ARG A 375 62.99 30.68 -37.14
N MET A 376 62.66 31.54 -36.18
CA MET A 376 63.63 32.37 -35.47
C MET A 376 64.24 31.55 -34.34
#